data_AF-A0A951WM03-F1
#
_entry.id   AF-A0A951WM03-F1
#
_cell.length_a   1.000
_cell.length_b   1.000
_cell.length_c   1.000
_cell.angle_alpha   90.00
_cell.angle_beta   90.00
_cell.angle_gamma   90.00
#
_symmetry.space_group_name_H-M   'P 1'
#
loop_
_entity.id
_entity.type
_entity.pdbx_description
1 polymer ?
#
loop_
_entity_poly.entity_id
_entity_poly.type
_entity_poly.pdbx_seq_one_letter_code
_entity_poly.pdbx_strand_id
1 'polypeptide(L)'
;MEKHLSFLTRKEIKELPKTDLHVHLDGSVPPALVYELAKEQGIDLVKISRDMGIGNLETGSVDELETKIFKETYDSLSEYLVPFELINVVLRCPEGLKKAAYHFARDNFREGVRYFEVRFAP
;
A
#
# COMPACT_ATOMS: atom_id res chain seq x y z
N MET A 1 37.95 24.02 1.57
CA MET A 1 37.60 22.61 1.31
C MET A 1 36.10 22.53 1.10
N GLU A 2 35.65 22.67 -0.15
CA GLU A 2 34.26 22.41 -0.50
C GLU A 2 33.99 20.91 -0.30
N LYS A 3 33.09 20.58 0.63
CA LYS A 3 32.58 19.21 0.75
C LYS A 3 31.64 19.00 -0.42
N HIS A 4 32.14 18.38 -1.50
CA HIS A 4 31.27 17.76 -2.49
C HIS A 4 30.46 16.67 -1.80
N LEU A 5 29.23 16.98 -1.41
CA LEU A 5 28.23 15.98 -1.08
C LEU A 5 27.81 15.32 -2.39
N SER A 6 28.48 14.24 -2.78
CA SER A 6 28.00 13.38 -3.84
C SER A 6 26.76 12.66 -3.32
N PHE A 7 25.58 13.00 -3.85
CA PHE A 7 24.37 12.25 -3.57
C PHE A 7 24.46 10.85 -4.18
N LEU A 8 23.96 9.85 -3.47
CA LEU A 8 23.81 8.49 -3.99
C LEU A 8 22.78 8.47 -5.12
N THR A 9 23.07 7.73 -6.19
CA THR A 9 22.10 7.40 -7.24
C THR A 9 21.02 6.44 -6.71
N ARG A 10 19.87 6.36 -7.38
CA ARG A 10 18.83 5.37 -7.03
C ARG A 10 19.35 3.93 -7.04
N LYS A 11 20.28 3.60 -7.94
CA LYS A 11 20.92 2.29 -8.01
C LYS A 11 21.72 2.01 -6.74
N GLU A 12 22.57 2.94 -6.33
CA GLU A 12 23.38 2.81 -5.10
C GLU A 12 22.48 2.73 -3.85
N ILE A 13 21.42 3.55 -3.76
CA ILE A 13 20.44 3.47 -2.67
C ILE A 13 19.78 2.09 -2.60
N LYS A 14 19.44 1.52 -3.76
CA LYS A 14 18.82 0.19 -3.85
C LYS A 14 19.76 -0.92 -3.38
N GLU A 15 21.05 -0.80 -3.66
CA GLU A 15 22.10 -1.75 -3.26
C GLU A 15 22.38 -1.74 -1.74
N LEU A 16 22.05 -0.65 -1.03
CA LEU A 16 22.22 -0.58 0.43
C LEU A 16 21.37 -1.64 1.15
N PRO A 17 21.91 -2.35 2.17
CA PRO A 17 21.14 -3.27 3.01
C PRO A 17 20.29 -2.48 4.02
N LYS A 18 19.07 -2.12 3.61
CA LYS A 18 18.20 -1.23 4.37
C LYS A 18 17.44 -1.97 5.47
N THR A 19 17.02 -1.20 6.46
CA THR A 19 16.14 -1.63 7.55
C THR A 19 14.92 -0.72 7.59
N ASP A 20 13.73 -1.28 7.75
CA ASP A 20 12.48 -0.52 7.91
C ASP A 20 11.75 -0.90 9.20
N LEU A 21 11.73 0.01 10.17
CA LEU A 21 11.16 -0.21 11.50
C LEU A 21 9.75 0.39 11.66
N HIS A 22 9.27 1.10 10.65
CA HIS A 22 7.98 1.78 10.69
C HIS A 22 7.27 1.61 9.37
N VAL A 23 6.72 0.41 9.18
CA VAL A 23 6.02 0.07 7.95
C VAL A 23 4.73 -0.68 8.25
N HIS A 24 3.65 -0.20 7.67
CA HIS A 24 2.30 -0.74 7.81
C HIS A 24 2.02 -1.72 6.68
N LEU A 25 1.62 -2.96 7.00
CA LEU A 25 1.24 -3.95 6.00
C LEU A 25 0.04 -3.48 5.19
N ASP A 26 -1.00 -3.03 5.88
CA ASP A 26 -2.24 -2.44 5.36
C ASP A 26 -2.00 -1.12 4.61
N GLY A 27 -0.86 -0.45 4.83
CA GLY A 27 -0.42 0.69 4.02
C GLY A 27 0.48 0.34 2.84
N SER A 28 0.85 -0.93 2.67
CA SER A 28 1.83 -1.39 1.67
C SER A 28 1.23 -2.34 0.63
N VAL A 29 -0.10 -2.44 0.56
CA VAL A 29 -0.80 -3.27 -0.41
C VAL A 29 -0.97 -2.49 -1.72
N PRO A 30 -0.45 -2.97 -2.87
CA PRO A 30 -0.61 -2.25 -4.11
C PRO A 30 -2.07 -2.29 -4.60
N PRO A 31 -2.57 -1.24 -5.28
CA PRO A 31 -3.95 -1.17 -5.76
C PRO A 31 -4.37 -2.36 -6.64
N ALA A 32 -3.44 -2.87 -7.45
CA ALA A 32 -3.65 -4.08 -8.24
C ALA A 32 -3.97 -5.32 -7.39
N LEU A 33 -3.34 -5.47 -6.23
CA LEU A 33 -3.62 -6.58 -5.31
C LEU A 33 -4.95 -6.37 -4.57
N VAL A 34 -5.31 -5.12 -4.22
CA VAL A 34 -6.64 -4.80 -3.67
C VAL A 34 -7.74 -5.23 -4.64
N TYR A 35 -7.58 -4.90 -5.93
CA TYR A 35 -8.51 -5.30 -6.98
C TYR A 35 -8.60 -6.82 -7.15
N GLU A 36 -7.46 -7.52 -7.19
CA GLU A 36 -7.41 -8.99 -7.27
C GLU A 36 -8.16 -9.63 -6.10
N LEU A 37 -7.81 -9.25 -4.87
CA LEU A 37 -8.41 -9.80 -3.66
C LEU A 37 -9.90 -9.51 -3.57
N ALA A 38 -10.34 -8.31 -3.97
CA ALA A 38 -11.75 -7.97 -3.99
C ALA A 38 -12.53 -8.89 -4.94
N LYS A 39 -11.99 -9.16 -6.14
CA LYS A 39 -12.62 -10.10 -7.09
C LYS A 39 -12.70 -11.51 -6.56
N GLU A 40 -11.62 -12.02 -5.98
CA GLU A 40 -11.58 -13.38 -5.43
C GLU A 40 -12.55 -13.57 -4.25
N GLN A 41 -12.76 -12.52 -3.46
CA GLN A 41 -13.64 -12.53 -2.30
C GLN A 41 -15.09 -12.13 -2.63
N GLY A 42 -15.39 -11.74 -3.87
CA GLY A 42 -16.71 -11.24 -4.27
C GLY A 42 -17.09 -9.91 -3.62
N ILE A 43 -16.10 -9.08 -3.29
CA ILE A 43 -16.29 -7.75 -2.69
C ILE A 43 -16.56 -6.72 -3.79
N ASP A 44 -17.67 -6.00 -3.64
CA ASP A 44 -18.01 -4.87 -4.50
C ASP A 44 -17.34 -3.58 -4.00
N LEU A 45 -16.19 -3.24 -4.60
CA LEU A 45 -15.43 -2.04 -4.24
C LEU A 45 -16.20 -0.74 -4.49
N VAL A 46 -17.09 -0.70 -5.48
CA VAL A 46 -17.93 0.47 -5.78
C VAL A 46 -18.92 0.70 -4.66
N LYS A 47 -19.58 -0.38 -4.21
CA LYS A 47 -20.47 -0.31 -3.05
C LYS A 47 -19.73 0.10 -1.78
N ILE A 48 -18.55 -0.47 -1.51
CA ILE A 48 -17.74 -0.12 -0.33
C ILE A 48 -17.34 1.36 -0.36
N SER A 49 -16.80 1.83 -1.49
CA SER A 49 -16.43 3.23 -1.72
C SER A 49 -17.61 4.18 -1.49
N ARG A 50 -18.78 3.86 -2.04
CA ARG A 50 -20.00 4.65 -1.86
C ARG A 50 -20.46 4.66 -0.40
N ASP A 51 -20.50 3.51 0.25
CA ASP A 51 -20.98 3.37 1.64
C ASP A 51 -20.05 4.11 2.62
N MET A 52 -18.75 4.19 2.31
CA MET A 52 -17.76 4.98 3.07
C MET A 52 -17.72 6.47 2.67
N GLY A 53 -18.29 6.83 1.52
CA GLY A 53 -18.25 8.20 0.98
C GLY A 53 -16.87 8.62 0.46
N ILE A 54 -16.11 7.69 -0.13
CA ILE A 54 -14.70 7.89 -0.49
C ILE A 54 -14.46 7.60 -1.96
N GLY A 55 -13.64 8.41 -2.65
CA GLY A 55 -13.20 8.18 -4.03
C GLY A 55 -14.26 8.26 -5.14
N ASN A 56 -15.55 8.05 -4.86
CA ASN A 56 -16.61 7.96 -5.89
C ASN A 56 -16.22 6.99 -7.02
N LEU A 57 -15.94 5.74 -6.65
CA LEU A 57 -15.64 4.68 -7.61
C LEU A 57 -16.87 4.37 -8.46
N GLU A 58 -16.71 4.19 -9.76
CA GLU A 58 -17.79 3.79 -10.68
C GLU A 58 -17.65 2.33 -11.13
N THR A 59 -16.40 1.87 -11.26
CA THR A 59 -16.04 0.54 -11.76
C THR A 59 -15.25 -0.28 -10.75
N GLY A 60 -14.57 0.38 -9.81
CA GLY A 60 -13.64 -0.27 -8.88
C GLY A 60 -12.37 -0.79 -9.57
N SER A 61 -12.03 -0.25 -10.74
CA SER A 61 -10.82 -0.62 -11.48
C SER A 61 -9.55 -0.17 -10.77
N VAL A 62 -8.41 -0.75 -11.14
CA VAL A 62 -7.09 -0.38 -10.59
C VAL A 62 -6.78 1.09 -10.82
N ASP A 63 -7.10 1.62 -12.01
CA ASP A 63 -6.89 3.03 -12.36
C ASP A 63 -7.70 3.98 -11.46
N GLU A 64 -8.97 3.64 -11.16
CA GLU A 64 -9.77 4.42 -10.23
C GLU A 64 -9.25 4.31 -8.79
N LEU A 65 -8.76 3.13 -8.36
CA LEU A 65 -8.14 2.99 -7.05
C LEU A 65 -6.89 3.88 -6.92
N GLU A 66 -6.02 3.90 -7.93
CA GLU A 66 -4.81 4.73 -7.96
C GLU A 66 -5.13 6.23 -7.98
N THR A 67 -6.10 6.65 -8.79
CA THR A 67 -6.37 8.08 -9.02
C THR A 67 -7.35 8.69 -8.01
N LYS A 68 -8.28 7.90 -7.45
CA LYS A 68 -9.38 8.40 -6.62
C LYS A 68 -9.29 7.98 -5.14
N ILE A 69 -8.63 6.87 -4.82
CA ILE A 69 -8.50 6.38 -3.44
C ILE A 69 -7.08 6.60 -2.92
N PHE A 70 -6.08 6.04 -3.60
CA PHE A 70 -4.67 6.07 -3.20
C PHE A 70 -3.91 7.23 -3.83
N LYS A 71 -4.43 8.44 -3.61
CA LYS A 71 -3.91 9.69 -4.17
C LYS A 71 -2.46 9.95 -3.76
N GLU A 72 -1.75 10.71 -4.59
CA GLU A 72 -0.39 11.16 -4.29
C GLU A 72 -0.35 12.17 -3.13
N THR A 73 -1.39 12.98 -2.97
CA THR A 73 -1.49 14.02 -1.95
C THR A 73 -2.86 14.05 -1.25
N TYR A 74 -2.83 14.47 0.02
CA TYR A 74 -4.00 14.60 0.91
C TYR A 74 -3.90 15.91 1.68
N ASP A 75 -5.04 16.47 2.06
CA ASP A 75 -5.15 17.75 2.76
C ASP A 75 -4.90 17.60 4.27
N SER A 76 -5.06 16.40 4.82
CA SER A 76 -4.82 16.13 6.23
C SER A 76 -4.50 14.66 6.53
N LEU A 77 -3.93 14.40 7.71
CA LEU A 77 -3.75 13.04 8.22
C LEU A 77 -5.08 12.29 8.32
N SER A 78 -6.14 12.96 8.78
CA SER A 78 -7.47 12.34 8.90
C SER A 78 -7.97 11.85 7.54
N GLU A 79 -7.76 12.61 6.47
CA GLU A 79 -8.11 12.20 5.11
C GLU A 79 -7.23 11.04 4.63
N TYR A 80 -5.91 11.10 4.89
CA TYR A 80 -4.94 10.06 4.52
C TYR A 80 -5.25 8.70 5.15
N LEU A 81 -5.87 8.66 6.33
CA LEU A 81 -6.20 7.42 7.00
C LEU A 81 -7.46 6.74 6.43
N VAL A 82 -8.30 7.45 5.69
CA VAL A 82 -9.57 6.90 5.18
C VAL A 82 -9.36 5.72 4.20
N PRO A 83 -8.42 5.76 3.24
CA PRO A 83 -8.14 4.62 2.35
C PRO A 83 -7.77 3.31 3.05
N PHE A 84 -7.22 3.36 4.28
CA PHE A 84 -6.89 2.15 5.04
C PHE A 84 -8.14 1.32 5.34
N GLU A 85 -9.30 1.94 5.55
CA GLU A 85 -10.55 1.22 5.78
C GLU A 85 -10.95 0.37 4.57
N LEU A 86 -10.75 0.89 3.35
CA LEU A 86 -11.02 0.14 2.12
C LEU A 86 -10.05 -1.03 1.93
N ILE A 87 -8.75 -0.81 2.19
CA ILE A 87 -7.76 -1.89 2.12
C ILE A 87 -8.11 -3.00 3.13
N ASN A 88 -8.50 -2.62 4.35
CA ASN A 88 -8.82 -3.58 5.40
C ASN A 88 -10.00 -4.47 5.05
N VAL A 89 -10.93 -4.04 4.17
CA VAL A 89 -12.03 -4.91 3.70
C VAL A 89 -11.49 -6.16 3.00
N VAL A 90 -10.41 -6.06 2.22
CA VAL A 90 -9.81 -7.23 1.54
C VAL A 90 -8.81 -8.01 2.40
N LEU A 91 -8.39 -7.45 3.54
CA LEU A 91 -7.45 -8.07 4.48
C LEU A 91 -8.15 -8.78 5.65
N ARG A 92 -9.47 -8.68 5.81
CA ARG A 92 -10.21 -9.37 6.90
C ARG A 92 -10.45 -10.86 6.67
N CYS A 93 -9.64 -11.50 5.82
CA CYS A 93 -9.64 -12.95 5.64
C CYS A 93 -8.20 -13.52 5.62
N PRO A 94 -8.00 -14.80 6.03
CA PRO A 94 -6.68 -15.39 6.10
C PRO A 94 -5.90 -15.37 4.78
N GLU A 95 -6.58 -15.60 3.65
CA GLU A 95 -5.92 -15.62 2.33
C GLU A 95 -5.50 -14.21 1.88
N GLY A 96 -6.32 -13.20 2.16
CA GLY A 96 -5.99 -11.80 1.90
C GLY A 96 -4.73 -11.35 2.65
N LEU A 97 -4.67 -11.62 3.96
CA LEU A 97 -3.49 -11.32 4.78
C LEU A 97 -2.24 -12.05 4.27
N LYS A 98 -2.37 -13.33 3.95
CA LYS A 98 -1.25 -14.15 3.46
C LYS A 98 -0.70 -13.61 2.14
N LYS A 99 -1.57 -13.30 1.17
CA LYS A 99 -1.16 -12.74 -0.12
C LYS A 99 -0.52 -11.36 0.04
N ALA A 100 -1.11 -10.48 0.86
CA ALA A 100 -0.55 -9.17 1.17
C ALA A 100 0.83 -9.27 1.81
N ALA A 101 1.00 -10.11 2.84
CA ALA A 101 2.28 -10.32 3.53
C ALA A 101 3.36 -10.87 2.58
N TYR A 102 3.01 -11.79 1.67
CA TYR A 102 3.93 -12.29 0.67
C TYR A 102 4.38 -11.22 -0.32
N HIS A 103 3.41 -10.44 -0.86
CA HIS A 103 3.70 -9.33 -1.77
C HIS A 103 4.61 -8.29 -1.11
N PHE A 104 4.24 -7.90 0.12
CA PHE A 104 5.00 -6.97 0.95
C PHE A 104 6.45 -7.39 1.15
N ALA A 105 6.69 -8.64 1.57
CA ALA A 105 8.04 -9.15 1.80
C ALA A 105 8.87 -9.18 0.51
N ARG A 106 8.26 -9.59 -0.60
CA ARG A 106 8.92 -9.64 -1.92
C ARG A 106 9.31 -8.24 -2.41
N ASP A 107 8.44 -7.26 -2.24
CA ASP A 107 8.69 -5.90 -2.72
C ASP A 107 9.74 -5.20 -1.83
N ASN A 108 9.71 -5.41 -0.51
CA ASN A 108 10.79 -4.98 0.40
C ASN A 108 12.15 -5.59 0.02
N PHE A 109 12.18 -6.90 -0.25
CA PHE A 109 13.42 -7.56 -0.66
C PHE A 109 13.96 -6.98 -1.96
N ARG A 110 13.09 -6.70 -2.93
CA ARG A 110 13.43 -6.07 -4.22
C ARG A 110 13.98 -4.68 -4.04
N GLU A 111 13.49 -3.91 -3.08
CA GLU A 111 14.00 -2.58 -2.75
C GLU A 111 15.30 -2.60 -1.94
N GLY A 112 15.81 -3.78 -1.57
CA GLY A 112 17.06 -3.93 -0.82
C GLY A 112 16.89 -3.84 0.69
N VAL A 113 15.66 -3.93 1.19
CA VAL A 113 15.39 -4.10 2.62
C VAL A 113 15.79 -5.52 3.03
N ARG A 114 16.48 -5.65 4.16
CA ARG A 114 16.99 -6.92 4.70
C ARG A 114 16.40 -7.27 6.06
N TYR A 115 15.91 -6.26 6.77
CA TYR A 115 15.21 -6.40 8.03
C TYR A 115 14.04 -5.42 8.05
N PHE A 116 12.87 -5.88 8.49
CA PHE A 116 11.73 -5.01 8.72
C PHE A 116 10.95 -5.44 9.96
N GLU A 117 10.35 -4.46 10.63
CA GLU A 117 9.35 -4.66 11.70
C GLU A 117 8.00 -4.16 11.19
N VAL A 118 7.28 -5.06 10.52
CA VAL A 118 5.97 -4.75 9.96
C VAL A 118 4.90 -4.72 11.04
N ARG A 119 4.02 -3.73 10.96
CA ARG A 119 2.84 -3.59 11.82
C ARG A 119 1.56 -3.63 11.00
N PHE A 120 0.45 -4.00 11.62
CA PHE A 120 -0.88 -3.98 11.03
C PHE A 120 -1.93 -3.79 12.14
N ALA A 121 -3.13 -3.34 11.78
CA ALA A 121 -4.25 -3.22 12.72
C ALA A 121 -5.16 -4.47 12.62
N PRO A 122 -5.17 -5.36 13.64
CA PRO A 122 -5.98 -6.58 13.65
C PRO A 122 -7.49 -6.32 13.81
#